data_AF-A0A420UV17-F1
#
_entry.id   AF-A0A420UV17-F1
#
_cell.length_a   1.000
_cell.length_b   1.000
_cell.length_c   1.000
_cell.angle_alpha   90.00
_cell.angle_beta   90.00
_cell.angle_gamma   90.00
#
_symmetry.space_group_name_H-M   'P 1'
#
loop_
_entity.id
_entity.type
_entity.pdbx_description
1 polymer ?
#
loop_
_entity_poly.entity_id
_entity_poly.type
_entity_poly.pdbx_seq_one_letter_code
_entity_poly.pdbx_strand_id
1 'polypeptide(L)'
;MILSVELLPESWLRDAVGLLVRLVEAAGALIIFIGAVWAFARFLTALVRARGRARGFNAIRLTLGRFLALGLEFQLAGDVLRTAVAPSFTEIGQLAAIAAIRTALNFFLAREIAHERAELERGDDPPVGTERTGHPRSAGEPGR
;
A
#
# COMPACT_ATOMS: atom_id res chain seq x y z
N MET A 1 40.19 -32.36 -22.36
CA MET A 1 39.43 -32.29 -21.09
C MET A 1 39.46 -30.86 -20.52
N ILE A 2 39.24 -29.84 -21.35
CA ILE A 2 39.23 -28.42 -20.97
C ILE A 2 37.98 -27.73 -21.57
N LEU A 3 37.46 -28.22 -22.70
CA LEU A 3 36.26 -27.68 -23.37
C LEU A 3 34.89 -27.98 -22.70
N SER A 4 34.83 -28.85 -21.69
CA SER A 4 33.57 -29.22 -21.02
C SER A 4 33.16 -28.24 -19.92
N VAL A 5 34.10 -27.41 -19.44
CA VAL A 5 33.88 -26.44 -18.36
C VAL A 5 33.35 -25.12 -18.91
N GLU A 6 33.44 -24.81 -20.21
CA GLU A 6 32.90 -23.56 -20.77
C GLU A 6 31.39 -23.58 -21.10
N LEU A 7 30.79 -24.75 -21.36
CA LEU A 7 29.40 -24.85 -21.88
C LEU A 7 28.32 -25.17 -20.82
N LEU A 8 28.73 -25.59 -19.62
CA LEU A 8 27.87 -25.93 -18.48
C LEU A 8 27.74 -24.88 -17.34
N PRO A 9 28.61 -23.85 -17.18
CA PRO A 9 28.52 -22.94 -16.02
C PRO A 9 27.36 -21.96 -16.08
N GLU A 10 27.05 -21.39 -17.25
CA GLU A 10 26.15 -20.25 -17.31
C GLU A 10 24.67 -20.64 -17.28
N SER A 11 24.28 -21.78 -17.85
CA SER A 11 22.89 -22.27 -17.86
C SER A 11 22.48 -22.79 -16.49
N TRP A 12 23.31 -23.62 -15.86
CA TRP A 12 23.06 -24.14 -14.53
C TRP A 12 23.00 -23.02 -13.48
N LEU A 13 23.87 -22.01 -13.60
CA LEU A 13 23.82 -20.83 -12.73
C LEU A 13 22.52 -20.04 -12.91
N ARG A 14 22.07 -19.83 -14.15
CA ARG A 14 20.80 -19.15 -14.44
C ARG A 14 19.60 -19.90 -13.87
N ASP A 15 19.56 -21.22 -14.03
CA ASP A 15 18.48 -22.06 -13.49
C ASP A 15 18.47 -22.10 -11.96
N ALA A 16 19.65 -22.22 -11.34
CA ALA A 16 19.81 -22.22 -9.89
C ALA A 16 19.39 -20.87 -9.29
N VAL A 17 19.81 -19.75 -9.88
CA VAL A 17 19.39 -18.41 -9.47
C VAL A 17 17.90 -18.23 -9.68
N GLY A 18 17.35 -18.66 -10.81
CA GLY A 18 15.91 -18.58 -11.09
C GLY A 18 15.08 -19.37 -10.08
N LEU A 19 15.55 -20.54 -9.64
CA LEU A 19 14.93 -21.28 -8.54
C LEU A 19 15.02 -20.49 -7.22
N LEU A 20 16.19 -19.92 -6.91
CA LEU A 20 16.42 -19.18 -5.67
C LEU A 20 15.53 -17.92 -5.59
N VAL A 21 15.42 -17.16 -6.69
CA VAL A 21 14.50 -16.03 -6.81
C VAL A 21 13.07 -16.45 -6.50
N ARG A 22 12.57 -17.53 -7.14
CA ARG A 22 11.20 -18.03 -6.90
C ARG A 22 10.97 -18.44 -5.45
N LEU A 23 11.95 -19.07 -4.82
CA LEU A 23 11.86 -19.48 -3.41
C LEU A 23 11.84 -18.27 -2.47
N VAL A 24 12.70 -17.28 -2.72
CA VAL A 24 12.77 -16.05 -1.93
C VAL A 24 11.49 -15.24 -2.05
N GLU A 25 10.94 -15.11 -3.27
CA GLU A 25 9.67 -14.44 -3.50
C GLU A 25 8.49 -15.18 -2.85
N ALA A 26 8.45 -16.50 -2.98
CA ALA A 26 7.42 -17.33 -2.35
C ALA A 26 7.45 -17.19 -0.82
N ALA A 27 8.65 -17.14 -0.22
CA ALA A 27 8.81 -16.89 1.21
C ALA A 27 8.29 -15.50 1.59
N GLY A 28 8.66 -14.44 0.84
CA GLY A 28 8.16 -13.09 1.09
C GLY A 28 6.64 -12.98 0.96
N ALA A 29 6.06 -13.58 -0.07
CA ALA A 29 4.61 -13.64 -0.27
C ALA A 29 3.90 -14.40 0.85
N LEU A 30 4.47 -15.52 1.32
CA LEU A 30 3.93 -16.30 2.43
C LEU A 30 3.94 -15.49 3.75
N ILE A 31 5.02 -14.77 4.03
CA ILE A 31 5.14 -13.90 5.21
C ILE A 31 4.05 -12.82 5.20
N ILE A 32 3.87 -12.15 4.06
CA ILE A 32 2.82 -11.13 3.88
C ILE A 32 1.44 -11.74 4.08
N PHE A 33 1.19 -12.90 3.47
CA PHE A 33 -0.08 -13.59 3.56
C PHE A 33 -0.42 -13.97 5.01
N ILE A 34 0.54 -14.54 5.75
CA ILE A 34 0.36 -14.88 7.17
C ILE A 34 0.02 -13.63 7.99
N GLY A 35 0.76 -12.53 7.78
CA GLY A 35 0.50 -11.26 8.46
C GLY A 35 -0.89 -10.71 8.16
N ALA A 36 -1.32 -10.78 6.90
CA ALA A 36 -2.63 -10.33 6.45
C ALA A 36 -3.77 -11.18 7.07
N VAL A 37 -3.66 -12.50 7.03
CA VAL A 37 -4.65 -13.42 7.65
C VAL A 37 -4.74 -13.18 9.14
N TRP A 38 -3.60 -13.05 9.83
CA TRP A 38 -3.55 -12.75 11.26
C TRP A 38 -4.23 -11.41 11.58
N ALA A 39 -3.92 -10.36 10.81
CA ALA A 39 -4.48 -9.03 11.03
C ALA A 39 -5.99 -9.00 10.78
N PHE A 40 -6.44 -9.68 9.72
CA PHE A 40 -7.85 -9.81 9.38
C PHE A 40 -8.65 -10.55 10.47
N ALA A 41 -8.15 -11.70 10.92
CA ALA A 41 -8.79 -12.45 12.01
C ALA A 41 -8.90 -11.60 13.29
N ARG A 42 -7.84 -10.87 13.65
CA ARG A 42 -7.88 -9.99 14.83
C ARG A 42 -8.81 -8.79 14.66
N PHE A 43 -8.86 -8.21 13.47
CA PHE A 43 -9.79 -7.15 13.14
C PHE A 43 -11.25 -7.61 13.31
N LEU A 44 -11.63 -8.76 12.76
CA LEU A 44 -12.98 -9.33 12.92
C LEU A 44 -13.32 -9.56 14.40
N THR A 45 -12.40 -10.17 15.16
CA THR A 45 -12.63 -10.40 16.59
C THR A 45 -12.75 -9.13 17.42
N ALA A 46 -12.08 -8.05 17.02
CA ALA A 46 -12.16 -6.75 17.68
C ALA A 46 -13.48 -6.04 17.34
N LEU A 47 -13.97 -6.18 16.11
CA LEU A 47 -15.23 -5.61 15.66
C LEU A 47 -16.43 -6.23 16.41
N VAL A 48 -16.45 -7.56 16.54
CA VAL A 48 -17.54 -8.30 17.23
C VAL A 48 -17.57 -8.03 18.74
N ARG A 49 -16.43 -7.71 19.36
CA ARG A 49 -16.34 -7.52 20.83
C ARG A 49 -16.78 -6.14 21.33
N ALA A 50 -17.20 -5.21 20.45
CA ALA A 50 -17.93 -3.96 20.72
C ALA A 50 -17.58 -3.16 22.00
N ARG A 51 -16.34 -3.24 22.51
CA ARG A 51 -15.86 -2.49 23.67
C ARG A 51 -14.48 -1.93 23.40
N GLY A 52 -14.51 -0.79 22.73
CA GLY A 52 -13.53 0.30 22.80
C GLY A 52 -12.08 -0.07 23.07
N ARG A 53 -11.23 0.21 22.07
CA ARG A 53 -10.03 1.05 22.22
C ARG A 53 -9.32 1.16 20.87
N ALA A 54 -9.13 2.40 20.41
CA ALA A 54 -8.21 2.74 19.32
C ALA A 54 -6.81 2.11 19.47
N ARG A 55 -6.39 1.77 20.72
CA ARG A 55 -5.13 1.07 21.02
C ARG A 55 -5.03 -0.33 20.40
N GLY A 56 -6.13 -1.09 20.31
CA GLY A 56 -6.13 -2.44 19.74
C GLY A 56 -5.89 -2.44 18.23
N PHE A 57 -6.48 -1.46 17.53
CA PHE A 57 -6.29 -1.29 16.09
C PHE A 57 -4.85 -0.89 15.73
N ASN A 58 -4.23 -0.01 16.53
CA ASN A 58 -2.83 0.38 16.32
C ASN A 58 -1.87 -0.81 16.46
N ALA A 59 -2.11 -1.71 17.43
CA ALA A 59 -1.29 -2.91 17.61
C ALA A 59 -1.43 -3.90 16.44
N ILE A 60 -2.64 -4.06 15.89
CA ILE A 60 -2.87 -4.89 14.69
C ILE A 60 -2.12 -4.29 13.50
N ARG A 61 -2.27 -2.98 13.26
CA ARG A 61 -1.55 -2.25 12.19
C ARG A 61 -0.04 -2.36 12.31
N LEU A 62 0.53 -2.14 13.50
CA LEU A 62 1.97 -2.23 13.73
C LEU A 62 2.51 -3.64 13.45
N THR A 63 1.77 -4.66 13.87
CA THR A 63 2.19 -6.05 13.65
C THR A 63 2.08 -6.42 12.17
N LEU A 64 0.99 -6.05 11.50
CA LEU A 64 0.86 -6.21 10.04
C LEU A 64 1.99 -5.49 9.30
N GLY A 65 2.32 -4.26 9.71
CA GLY A 65 3.44 -3.50 9.16
C GLY A 65 4.77 -4.23 9.26
N ARG A 66 5.04 -4.97 10.35
CA ARG A 66 6.25 -5.80 10.50
C ARG A 66 6.27 -6.98 9.52
N PHE A 67 5.15 -7.66 9.32
CA PHE A 67 5.05 -8.73 8.32
C PHE A 67 5.24 -8.19 6.90
N LEU A 68 4.65 -7.03 6.60
CA LEU A 68 4.82 -6.36 5.30
C LEU A 68 6.27 -5.96 5.08
N ALA A 69 6.91 -5.32 6.06
CA ALA A 69 8.32 -4.92 5.97
C ALA A 69 9.22 -6.12 5.70
N LEU A 70 9.08 -7.18 6.49
CA LEU A 70 9.87 -8.40 6.32
C LEU A 70 9.62 -9.05 4.95
N GLY A 71 8.36 -9.20 4.54
CA GLY A 71 8.05 -9.78 3.23
C GLY A 71 8.59 -8.96 2.06
N LEU A 72 8.63 -7.63 2.19
CA LEU A 72 9.22 -6.72 1.20
C LEU A 72 10.75 -6.81 1.18
N GLU A 73 11.41 -7.04 2.30
CA GLU A 73 12.87 -7.31 2.33
C GLU A 73 13.21 -8.57 1.52
N PHE A 74 12.39 -9.62 1.63
CA PHE A 74 12.53 -10.83 0.81
C PHE A 74 12.25 -10.56 -0.67
N GLN A 75 11.18 -9.83 -1.02
CA GLN A 75 10.90 -9.47 -2.41
C GLN A 75 12.04 -8.65 -3.01
N LEU A 76 12.57 -7.68 -2.26
CA LEU A 76 13.73 -6.89 -2.66
C LEU A 76 14.96 -7.77 -2.88
N ALA A 77 15.21 -8.76 -2.02
CA ALA A 77 16.30 -9.71 -2.23
C ALA A 77 16.12 -10.51 -3.53
N GLY A 78 14.90 -10.94 -3.86
CA GLY A 78 14.56 -11.56 -5.14
C GLY A 78 14.84 -10.66 -6.34
N ASP A 79 14.51 -9.37 -6.24
CA ASP A 79 14.78 -8.38 -7.29
C ASP A 79 16.28 -8.11 -7.47
N VAL A 80 17.04 -8.00 -6.38
CA VAL A 80 18.51 -7.88 -6.41
C VAL A 80 19.14 -9.12 -7.06
N LEU A 81 18.63 -10.32 -6.77
CA LEU A 81 19.11 -11.55 -7.40
C LEU A 81 18.82 -11.58 -8.91
N ARG A 82 17.66 -11.08 -9.36
CA ARG A 82 17.37 -10.94 -10.79
C ARG A 82 18.31 -9.96 -11.47
N THR A 83 18.61 -8.81 -10.86
CA THR A 83 19.49 -7.82 -11.47
C THR A 83 20.94 -8.29 -11.49
N ALA A 84 21.38 -9.07 -10.50
CA ALA A 84 22.74 -9.60 -10.41
C ALA A 84 23.10 -10.57 -11.54
N VAL A 85 22.11 -11.22 -12.15
CA VAL A 85 22.33 -12.23 -13.19
C VAL A 85 21.84 -11.74 -14.57
N ALA A 86 21.58 -10.44 -14.69
CA ALA A 86 21.27 -9.67 -15.90
C ALA A 86 20.51 -10.49 -16.96
N PRO A 87 19.17 -10.48 -16.90
CA PRO A 87 18.34 -11.45 -17.58
C PRO A 87 18.08 -11.00 -19.03
N SER A 88 17.49 -11.87 -19.84
CA SER A 88 17.13 -11.55 -21.23
C SER A 88 16.29 -10.25 -21.31
N PHE A 89 16.36 -9.53 -22.44
CA PHE A 89 15.55 -8.30 -22.65
C PHE A 89 14.05 -8.51 -22.37
N THR A 90 13.55 -9.74 -22.54
CA THR A 90 12.17 -10.14 -22.22
C THR A 90 11.86 -10.07 -20.72
N GLU A 91 12.76 -10.56 -19.87
CA GLU A 91 12.58 -10.57 -18.41
C GLU A 91 12.69 -9.15 -17.83
N ILE A 92 13.59 -8.33 -18.38
CA ILE A 92 13.67 -6.90 -18.05
C ILE A 92 12.35 -6.21 -18.42
N GLY A 93 11.81 -6.50 -19.61
CA GLY A 93 10.52 -5.98 -20.07
C GLY A 93 9.35 -6.37 -19.17
N GLN A 94 9.30 -7.63 -18.70
CA GLN A 94 8.25 -8.11 -17.79
C GLN A 94 8.33 -7.40 -16.43
N LEU A 95 9.53 -7.27 -15.85
CA LEU A 95 9.71 -6.59 -14.57
C LEU A 95 9.32 -5.10 -14.68
N ALA A 96 9.73 -4.43 -15.75
CA ALA A 96 9.37 -3.05 -16.03
C ALA A 96 7.86 -2.86 -16.18
N ALA A 97 7.17 -3.79 -16.87
CA ALA A 97 5.73 -3.76 -17.02
C ALA A 97 4.99 -3.91 -15.68
N ILE A 98 5.40 -4.86 -14.84
CA ILE A 98 4.80 -5.07 -13.50
C ILE A 98 5.01 -3.82 -12.63
N ALA A 99 6.22 -3.25 -12.64
CA ALA A 99 6.54 -2.04 -11.89
C ALA A 99 5.71 -0.83 -12.38
N ALA A 100 5.57 -0.66 -13.69
CA ALA A 100 4.76 0.40 -14.29
C ALA A 100 3.28 0.28 -13.91
N ILE A 101 2.69 -0.93 -14.01
CA ILE A 101 1.30 -1.19 -13.62
C ILE A 101 1.09 -0.88 -12.14
N ARG A 102 1.98 -1.37 -11.27
CA ARG A 102 1.90 -1.11 -9.82
C ARG A 102 1.93 0.40 -9.54
N THR A 103 2.78 1.13 -10.24
CA THR A 103 2.93 2.58 -10.08
C THR A 103 1.68 3.31 -10.54
N ALA A 104 1.16 2.97 -11.71
CA ALA A 104 -0.06 3.57 -12.26
C ALA A 104 -1.28 3.31 -11.36
N LEU A 105 -1.49 2.07 -10.93
CA LEU A 105 -2.61 1.73 -10.03
C LEU A 105 -2.52 2.44 -8.69
N ASN A 106 -1.35 2.42 -8.03
CA ASN A 106 -1.16 3.14 -6.78
C ASN A 106 -1.34 4.65 -6.94
N PHE A 107 -0.90 5.23 -8.05
CA PHE A 107 -1.08 6.65 -8.34
C PHE A 107 -2.56 7.02 -8.50
N PHE A 108 -3.32 6.25 -9.28
CA PHE A 108 -4.76 6.50 -9.46
C PHE A 108 -5.52 6.38 -8.14
N LEU A 109 -5.25 5.32 -7.36
CA LEU A 109 -5.89 5.13 -6.07
C LEU A 109 -5.59 6.26 -5.09
N ALA A 110 -4.32 6.70 -5.01
CA ALA A 110 -3.93 7.83 -4.17
C ALA A 110 -4.63 9.13 -4.58
N ARG A 111 -4.80 9.35 -5.90
CA ARG A 111 -5.49 10.52 -6.43
C ARG A 111 -6.99 10.50 -6.14
N GLU A 112 -7.64 9.36 -6.29
CA GLU A 112 -9.08 9.20 -6.01
C GLU A 112 -9.38 9.47 -4.53
N ILE A 113 -8.59 8.89 -3.62
CA ILE A 113 -8.71 9.14 -2.17
C ILE A 113 -8.49 10.63 -1.83
N ALA A 114 -7.55 11.30 -2.50
CA ALA A 114 -7.32 12.73 -2.28
C ALA A 114 -8.50 13.59 -2.75
N HIS A 115 -9.17 13.19 -3.83
CA HIS A 115 -10.35 13.87 -4.35
C HIS A 115 -11.53 13.75 -3.39
N GLU A 116 -11.85 12.53 -2.94
CA GLU A 116 -12.93 12.30 -1.97
C GLU A 116 -12.74 13.08 -0.67
N ARG A 117 -11.50 13.15 -0.15
CA ARG A 117 -11.19 13.94 1.06
C ARG A 117 -11.45 15.44 0.87
N ALA A 118 -11.08 15.99 -0.28
CA ALA A 118 -11.29 17.41 -0.58
C ALA A 118 -12.77 17.78 -0.76
N GLU A 119 -13.61 16.84 -1.21
CA GLU A 119 -15.07 17.04 -1.28
C GLU A 119 -15.71 17.07 0.11
N LEU A 120 -15.28 16.17 1.01
CA LEU A 120 -15.75 16.15 2.39
C LEU A 120 -15.39 17.44 3.15
N GLU A 121 -14.17 17.96 2.97
CA GLU A 121 -13.73 19.21 3.61
C GLU A 121 -14.50 20.45 3.10
N ARG A 122 -14.95 20.47 1.85
CA ARG A 122 -15.77 21.57 1.30
C ARG A 122 -17.25 21.47 1.64
N GLY A 123 -17.76 20.27 1.94
CA GLY A 123 -19.15 20.04 2.34
C GLY A 123 -19.48 20.53 3.75
N ASP A 124 -18.47 20.77 4.59
CA ASP A 124 -18.59 21.19 5.99
C ASP A 124 -18.44 22.71 6.21
N ASP A 125 -18.20 23.52 5.18
CA ASP A 125 -18.19 24.98 5.32
C ASP A 125 -19.64 25.50 5.44
N PRO A 126 -20.07 26.05 6.60
CA PRO A 126 -21.39 26.62 6.72
C PRO A 126 -21.52 27.83 5.79
N PRO A 127 -22.68 28.05 5.15
CA PRO A 127 -22.86 29.17 4.24
C PRO A 127 -22.55 30.48 4.98
N VAL A 128 -21.52 31.19 4.52
CA VAL A 128 -21.18 32.54 4.98
C VAL A 128 -22.41 33.41 4.84
N GLY A 129 -23.09 33.62 5.96
CA GLY A 129 -24.28 34.44 6.06
C GLY A 129 -23.94 35.84 5.59
N THR A 130 -24.57 36.24 4.49
CA THR A 130 -24.57 37.61 3.99
C THR A 130 -25.01 38.52 5.15
N GLU A 131 -24.10 39.32 5.68
CA GLU A 131 -24.42 40.38 6.63
C GLU A 131 -25.48 41.27 5.97
N ARG A 132 -26.74 41.10 6.40
CA ARG A 132 -27.82 42.02 6.09
C ARG A 132 -27.59 43.28 6.89
N THR A 133 -26.72 44.15 6.37
CA THR A 133 -26.65 45.54 6.80
C THR A 133 -27.93 46.22 6.31
N GLY A 134 -28.97 46.22 7.15
CA GLY A 134 -30.31 46.67 6.80
C GLY A 134 -31.05 47.34 7.95
N HIS A 135 -30.78 48.64 8.10
CA HIS A 135 -31.73 49.74 8.37
C HIS A 135 -32.42 49.85 9.77
N PRO A 136 -32.57 51.09 10.31
CA PRO A 136 -32.94 51.35 11.70
C PRO A 136 -34.45 51.20 11.94
N ARG A 137 -34.83 50.54 13.05
CA ARG A 137 -36.23 50.44 13.47
C ARG A 137 -36.64 51.67 14.27
N SER A 138 -37.36 52.54 13.58
CA SER A 138 -38.39 53.39 14.17
C SER A 138 -39.57 52.52 14.64
N ALA A 139 -39.92 52.64 15.92
CA ALA A 139 -41.24 52.40 16.53
C ALA A 139 -41.09 52.88 17.99
N GLY A 140 -41.73 53.94 18.47
CA GLY A 140 -43.17 54.12 18.49
C GLY A 140 -43.69 53.72 19.88
N GLU A 141 -43.85 54.71 20.76
CA GLU A 141 -44.69 54.73 21.99
C GLU A 141 -46.07 54.06 21.78
N PRO A 142 -46.86 53.66 22.82
CA PRO A 142 -47.08 54.42 24.08
C PRO A 142 -47.38 53.60 25.37
N GLY A 143 -47.35 54.25 26.54
CA GLY A 143 -48.30 53.91 27.61
C GLY A 143 -47.84 54.02 29.06
N ARG A 144 -48.34 55.09 29.70
CA ARG A 144 -48.65 55.29 31.13
C ARG A 144 -47.53 55.69 32.09
#